data_AF-A0A7Y7DIS5-F1
#
_entry.id   AF-A0A7Y7DIS5-F1
#
_cell.length_a   1.000
_cell.length_b   1.000
_cell.length_c   1.000
_cell.angle_alpha   90.00
_cell.angle_beta   90.00
_cell.angle_gamma   90.00
#
_symmetry.space_group_name_H-M   'P 1'
#
loop_
_entity.id
_entity.type
_entity.pdbx_description
1 polymer ?
#
loop_
_entity_poly.entity_id
_entity_poly.type
_entity_poly.pdbx_seq_one_letter_code
_entity_poly.pdbx_strand_id
1 'polypeptide(L)'
;MNSYKLSVSSFLSISFILIVILGDLEAGSSNVFVVYFKYIILILPLAFLFIYDSRLYWNVQFLWPFFFIVIWSFIFNLNATVMKLATSIVILIPCIFYISGLKFKIRDNQLNVLFVWLGIYFLILKFNSIVSLSFDSFMLSGKSSEVESFLFPFILGFICLYFLLSNKKKNFVFFLILIFLTGKRSVFLAINIVLFIKIFNLQTYLLKYKVLIGLLLNFVGLFVLFLFSNSFFNELFFELFGIKSIGAFSAGRSSIYSFIYSFYEGLTLYSQLFGIGFGSLQNYIGDFFFLDSGWNAHNDILRLLVELGFFGLCVFIVLIYKKLNEDQFIVVIFFNVLLFFTNSLIFPVVLFYFLLIMFLRNDKKLNQYG
;
A
#
# COMPACT_ATOMS: atom_id res chain seq x y z
N MET A 1 25.48 34.30 13.96
CA MET A 1 24.20 33.62 14.27
C MET A 1 24.22 32.23 13.61
N ASN A 2 24.60 31.20 14.35
CA ASN A 2 24.43 29.82 13.90
C ASN A 2 22.97 29.46 14.12
N SER A 3 22.14 29.68 13.09
CA SER A 3 20.76 29.20 13.12
C SER A 3 20.79 27.68 13.30
N TYR A 4 20.05 27.19 14.30
CA TYR A 4 19.79 25.77 14.50
C TYR A 4 19.10 25.22 13.25
N LYS A 5 19.89 24.86 12.23
CA LYS A 5 19.38 24.08 11.11
C LYS A 5 19.07 22.70 11.68
N LEU A 6 17.80 22.50 12.00
CA LEU A 6 17.28 21.18 12.32
C LEU A 6 17.83 20.22 11.26
N SER A 7 18.60 19.23 11.69
CA SER A 7 19.22 18.31 10.74
C SER A 7 18.09 17.63 9.95
N VAL A 8 18.27 17.43 8.64
CA VAL A 8 17.25 16.77 7.81
C VAL A 8 16.87 15.41 8.38
N SER A 9 17.82 14.73 9.04
CA SER A 9 17.55 13.52 9.81
C SER A 9 16.60 13.72 10.99
N SER A 10 16.75 14.81 11.76
CA SER A 10 15.83 15.13 12.87
C SER A 10 14.43 15.45 12.36
N PHE A 11 14.32 16.21 11.27
CA PHE A 11 13.04 16.58 10.68
C PHE A 11 12.29 15.36 10.15
N LEU A 12 13.00 14.48 9.44
CA LEU A 12 12.42 13.23 8.95
C LEU A 12 12.03 12.32 10.10
N SER A 13 12.84 12.24 11.15
CA SER A 13 12.51 11.45 12.33
C SER A 13 11.25 11.97 13.02
N ILE A 14 11.11 13.28 13.17
CA ILE A 14 9.91 13.91 13.75
C ILE A 14 8.69 13.70 12.85
N SER A 15 8.83 13.95 11.55
CA SER A 15 7.73 13.73 10.58
C SER A 15 7.27 12.27 10.62
N PHE A 16 8.23 11.35 10.70
CA PHE A 16 7.98 9.92 10.74
C PHE A 16 7.30 9.48 12.04
N ILE A 17 7.76 9.98 13.19
CA ILE A 17 7.14 9.73 14.50
C ILE A 17 5.73 10.30 14.54
N LEU A 18 5.52 11.51 14.02
CA LEU A 18 4.20 12.11 13.90
C LEU A 18 3.29 11.26 13.00
N ILE A 19 3.79 10.73 11.87
CA ILE A 19 3.01 9.85 10.97
C ILE A 19 2.51 8.62 11.71
N VAL A 20 3.36 8.02 12.53
CA VAL A 20 3.03 6.83 13.29
C VAL A 20 2.04 7.15 14.42
N ILE A 21 2.27 8.21 15.18
CA ILE A 21 1.38 8.63 16.28
C ILE A 21 0.00 9.02 15.74
N LEU A 22 -0.05 9.80 14.67
CA LEU A 22 -1.32 10.26 14.09
C LEU A 22 -2.08 9.12 13.40
N GLY A 23 -1.39 8.15 12.81
CA GLY A 23 -2.03 6.95 12.26
C GLY A 23 -2.70 6.07 13.32
N ASP A 24 -2.22 6.07 14.57
CA ASP A 24 -2.82 5.31 15.67
C ASP A 24 -3.96 6.07 16.37
N LEU A 25 -3.90 7.41 16.43
CA LEU A 25 -4.99 8.26 16.95
C LEU A 25 -6.26 8.19 16.08
N GLU A 26 -6.13 7.90 14.78
CA GLU A 26 -7.26 7.72 13.85
C GLU A 26 -8.12 6.50 14.20
N ALA A 27 -7.54 5.43 14.76
CA ALA A 27 -8.26 4.21 15.08
C ALA A 27 -9.30 4.40 16.21
N GLY A 28 -9.23 5.48 16.98
CA GLY A 28 -10.06 5.72 18.17
C GLY A 28 -11.01 6.91 18.11
N SER A 29 -11.02 7.73 17.05
CA SER A 29 -11.85 8.95 17.03
C SER A 29 -12.56 9.21 15.70
N SER A 30 -13.87 9.46 15.77
CA SER A 30 -14.71 9.93 14.65
C SER A 30 -14.53 11.44 14.37
N ASN A 31 -13.55 12.08 14.99
CA ASN A 31 -13.36 13.52 14.89
C ASN A 31 -12.85 13.89 13.50
N VAL A 32 -13.65 14.66 12.78
CA VAL A 32 -13.37 15.21 11.44
C VAL A 32 -12.00 15.87 11.39
N PHE A 33 -11.56 16.54 12.47
CA PHE A 33 -10.25 17.15 12.54
C PHE A 33 -9.11 16.12 12.45
N VAL A 34 -9.25 14.96 13.12
CA VAL A 34 -8.28 13.85 13.07
C VAL A 34 -8.24 13.21 11.68
N VAL A 35 -9.42 13.08 11.04
CA VAL A 35 -9.54 12.57 9.66
C VAL A 35 -8.79 13.43 8.65
N TYR A 36 -8.80 14.77 8.81
CA TYR A 36 -8.06 15.67 7.92
C TYR A 36 -6.62 15.96 8.36
N PHE A 37 -6.29 15.73 9.64
CA PHE A 37 -4.94 15.95 10.18
C PHE A 37 -3.87 15.06 9.51
N LYS A 38 -4.27 13.89 8.99
CA LYS A 38 -3.37 13.01 8.20
C LYS A 38 -2.80 13.67 6.95
N TYR A 39 -3.50 14.69 6.41
CA TYR A 39 -3.01 15.47 5.27
C TYR A 39 -2.07 16.61 5.71
N ILE A 40 -2.25 17.15 6.94
CA ILE A 40 -1.37 18.18 7.51
C ILE A 40 0.06 17.68 7.66
N ILE A 41 0.21 16.40 8.00
CA ILE A 41 1.53 15.78 8.12
C ILE A 41 2.33 15.77 6.82
N LEU A 42 1.63 15.95 5.70
CA LEU A 42 2.22 16.01 4.38
C LEU A 42 2.44 17.46 3.89
N ILE A 43 1.93 18.46 4.64
CA ILE A 43 2.33 19.86 4.50
C ILE A 43 3.79 20.03 4.94
N LEU A 44 4.30 19.19 5.86
CA LEU A 44 5.69 19.23 6.31
C LEU A 44 6.70 19.07 5.15
N PRO A 45 6.62 18.03 4.28
CA PRO A 45 7.36 17.95 3.03
C PRO A 45 7.28 19.18 2.12
N LEU A 46 6.08 19.76 1.97
CA LEU A 46 5.83 20.94 1.14
C LEU A 46 6.45 22.20 1.73
N ALA A 47 6.29 22.44 3.03
CA ALA A 47 6.94 23.52 3.75
C ALA A 47 8.46 23.38 3.66
N PHE A 48 8.97 22.15 3.73
CA PHE A 48 10.40 21.89 3.59
C PHE A 48 10.92 22.15 2.17
N LEU A 49 10.13 21.87 1.13
CA LEU A 49 10.40 22.25 -0.26
C LEU A 49 10.59 23.76 -0.44
N PHE A 50 9.76 24.57 0.22
CA PHE A 50 9.89 26.03 0.18
C PHE A 50 11.09 26.56 0.99
N ILE A 51 11.48 25.86 2.06
CA ILE A 51 12.60 26.26 2.94
C ILE A 51 13.96 25.86 2.36
N TYR A 52 14.03 24.75 1.61
CA TYR A 52 15.27 24.24 1.03
C TYR A 52 15.26 24.36 -0.50
N ASP A 53 16.20 25.17 -1.01
CA ASP A 53 16.50 25.36 -2.44
C ASP A 53 16.85 24.02 -3.10
N SER A 54 15.82 23.29 -3.53
CA SER A 54 15.90 21.91 -3.96
C SER A 54 15.69 21.85 -5.47
N ARG A 55 16.72 21.35 -6.17
CA ARG A 55 16.57 20.95 -7.57
C ARG A 55 15.55 19.82 -7.63
N LEU A 56 14.47 20.02 -8.40
CA LEU A 56 13.44 19.01 -8.58
C LEU A 56 13.96 17.84 -9.41
N TYR A 57 13.85 16.63 -8.89
CA TYR A 57 14.25 15.40 -9.58
C TYR A 57 13.04 14.81 -10.32
N TRP A 58 12.84 15.25 -11.56
CA TRP A 58 11.71 14.81 -12.38
C TRP A 58 11.90 13.43 -13.04
N ASN A 59 13.13 12.93 -13.15
CA ASN A 59 13.42 11.67 -13.85
C ASN A 59 13.32 10.43 -12.94
N VAL A 60 12.29 10.36 -12.11
CA VAL A 60 12.06 9.24 -11.18
C VAL A 60 10.97 8.33 -11.74
N GLN A 61 11.41 7.28 -12.45
CA GLN A 61 10.51 6.47 -13.28
C GLN A 61 9.39 5.76 -12.50
N PHE A 62 9.65 5.39 -11.25
CA PHE A 62 8.66 4.71 -10.41
C PHE A 62 7.55 5.63 -9.88
N LEU A 63 7.58 6.94 -10.16
CA LEU A 63 6.49 7.87 -9.82
C LEU A 63 5.40 7.92 -10.92
N TRP A 64 5.74 7.56 -12.16
CA TRP A 64 4.82 7.66 -13.30
C TRP A 64 3.49 6.91 -13.13
N PRO A 65 3.39 5.73 -12.49
CA PRO A 65 2.11 5.07 -12.27
C PRO A 65 1.11 5.95 -11.49
N PHE A 66 1.60 6.74 -10.53
CA PHE A 66 0.77 7.58 -9.68
C PHE A 66 0.34 8.88 -10.38
N PHE A 67 1.25 9.49 -11.15
CA PHE A 67 0.89 10.58 -12.06
C PHE A 67 -0.13 10.14 -13.10
N PHE A 68 0.04 8.93 -13.63
CA PHE A 68 -0.89 8.35 -14.58
C PHE A 68 -2.30 8.22 -13.99
N ILE A 69 -2.46 7.74 -12.76
CA ILE A 69 -3.79 7.67 -12.10
C ILE A 69 -4.48 9.05 -12.14
N VAL A 70 -3.75 10.11 -11.76
CA VAL A 70 -4.32 11.47 -11.72
C VAL A 70 -4.64 11.99 -13.11
N ILE A 71 -3.70 11.90 -14.05
CA ILE A 71 -3.91 12.36 -15.43
C ILE A 71 -5.08 11.61 -16.08
N TRP A 72 -5.13 10.28 -15.93
CA TRP A 72 -6.22 9.46 -16.46
C TRP A 72 -7.56 9.86 -15.87
N SER A 73 -7.61 10.12 -14.57
CA SER A 73 -8.82 10.57 -13.89
C SER A 73 -9.31 11.92 -14.41
N PHE A 74 -8.40 12.87 -14.67
CA PHE A 74 -8.77 14.15 -15.26
C PHE A 74 -9.31 14.01 -16.70
N ILE A 75 -8.70 13.16 -17.52
CA ILE A 75 -9.10 12.97 -18.92
C ILE A 75 -10.50 12.32 -19.01
N PHE A 76 -10.74 11.28 -18.23
CA PHE A 76 -11.94 10.44 -18.36
C PHE A 76 -13.06 10.77 -17.37
N ASN A 77 -12.84 11.74 -16.46
CA ASN A 77 -13.83 12.18 -15.48
C ASN A 77 -13.89 13.71 -15.36
N LEU A 78 -14.13 14.40 -16.49
CA LEU A 78 -14.19 15.87 -16.55
C LEU A 78 -15.28 16.49 -15.65
N ASN A 79 -16.34 15.73 -15.34
CA ASN A 79 -17.44 16.14 -14.46
C ASN A 79 -17.25 15.65 -13.02
N ALA A 80 -16.03 15.26 -12.63
CA ALA A 80 -15.75 14.83 -11.27
C ALA A 80 -16.07 15.93 -10.26
N THR A 81 -16.72 15.56 -9.16
CA THR A 81 -16.87 16.45 -8.01
C THR A 81 -15.50 16.78 -7.42
N VAL A 82 -15.39 17.92 -6.74
CA VAL A 82 -14.15 18.35 -6.06
C VAL A 82 -13.62 17.26 -5.12
N MET A 83 -14.51 16.52 -4.45
CA MET A 83 -14.14 15.41 -3.57
C MET A 83 -13.45 14.26 -4.33
N LYS A 84 -13.95 13.87 -5.50
CA LYS A 84 -13.33 12.82 -6.33
C LYS A 84 -11.93 13.23 -6.78
N LEU A 85 -11.78 14.47 -7.25
CA LEU A 85 -10.47 15.02 -7.61
C LEU A 85 -9.51 15.05 -6.43
N ALA A 86 -9.98 15.46 -5.24
CA ALA A 86 -9.17 15.48 -4.03
C ALA A 86 -8.59 14.09 -3.69
N THR A 87 -9.38 13.02 -3.80
CA THR A 87 -8.88 11.64 -3.55
C THR A 87 -7.77 11.23 -4.51
N SER A 88 -7.83 11.63 -5.78
CA SER A 88 -6.78 11.35 -6.75
C SER A 88 -5.50 12.15 -6.47
N ILE A 89 -5.64 13.43 -6.07
CA ILE A 89 -4.51 14.32 -5.76
C ILE A 89 -3.77 13.85 -4.51
N VAL A 90 -4.48 13.27 -3.54
CA VAL A 90 -3.89 12.73 -2.30
C VAL A 90 -2.81 11.68 -2.59
N ILE A 91 -2.94 10.90 -3.68
CA ILE A 91 -1.94 9.90 -4.11
C ILE A 91 -0.62 10.56 -4.55
N LEU A 92 -0.65 11.80 -5.04
CA LEU A 92 0.55 12.52 -5.45
C LEU A 92 1.35 13.08 -4.28
N ILE A 93 0.75 13.17 -3.10
CA ILE A 93 1.40 13.84 -1.98
C ILE A 93 2.73 13.17 -1.59
N PRO A 94 2.81 11.83 -1.44
CA PRO A 94 4.10 11.16 -1.24
C PRO A 94 5.08 11.38 -2.40
N CYS A 95 4.60 11.50 -3.64
CA CYS A 95 5.45 11.72 -4.81
C CYS A 95 6.19 13.06 -4.72
N ILE A 96 5.53 14.11 -4.23
CA ILE A 96 6.11 15.45 -4.02
C ILE A 96 7.34 15.38 -3.12
N PHE A 97 7.27 14.58 -2.05
CA PHE A 97 8.41 14.38 -1.14
C PHE A 97 9.64 13.81 -1.88
N TYR A 98 9.47 12.88 -2.83
CA TYR A 98 10.62 12.29 -3.55
C TYR A 98 11.16 13.16 -4.67
N ILE A 99 10.30 13.99 -5.29
CA ILE A 99 10.72 14.95 -6.32
C ILE A 99 11.59 16.05 -5.71
N SER A 100 11.34 16.42 -4.45
CA SER A 100 12.10 17.43 -3.70
C SER A 100 13.59 17.13 -3.46
N GLY A 101 14.05 15.90 -3.70
CA GLY A 101 15.46 15.55 -3.45
C GLY A 101 15.86 15.51 -1.97
N LEU A 102 14.92 15.59 -1.01
CA LEU A 102 15.21 15.55 0.43
C LEU A 102 15.95 14.30 0.91
N LYS A 103 15.90 13.26 0.08
CA LYS A 103 16.52 11.95 0.24
C LYS A 103 18.05 11.96 0.43
N PHE A 104 18.79 12.91 -0.16
CA PHE A 104 20.27 12.87 -0.21
C PHE A 104 20.96 13.08 1.16
N LYS A 105 20.19 13.24 2.23
CA LYS A 105 20.71 13.53 3.58
C LYS A 105 20.44 12.43 4.59
N ILE A 106 19.77 11.34 4.21
CA ILE A 106 19.43 10.24 5.12
C ILE A 106 20.54 9.19 5.11
N ARG A 107 21.15 8.93 6.26
CA ARG A 107 22.15 7.85 6.39
C ARG A 107 21.45 6.52 6.74
N ASP A 108 21.90 5.42 6.13
CA ASP A 108 21.38 4.06 6.39
C ASP A 108 21.39 3.68 7.89
N ASN A 109 22.39 4.14 8.64
CA ASN A 109 22.47 3.88 10.08
C ASN A 109 21.36 4.58 10.87
N GLN A 110 20.99 5.80 10.48
CA GLN A 110 19.91 6.56 11.11
C GLN A 110 18.57 5.88 10.85
N LEU A 111 18.34 5.38 9.63
CA LEU A 111 17.12 4.61 9.31
C LEU A 111 17.00 3.35 10.14
N ASN A 112 18.09 2.60 10.37
CA ASN A 112 17.99 1.39 11.18
C ASN A 112 17.60 1.69 12.62
N VAL A 113 18.23 2.71 13.23
CA VAL A 113 17.95 3.12 14.60
C VAL A 113 16.49 3.56 14.71
N LEU A 114 16.04 4.43 13.80
CA LEU A 114 14.67 4.89 13.76
C LEU A 114 13.69 3.72 13.59
N PHE A 115 13.95 2.82 12.65
CA PHE A 115 13.09 1.66 12.44
C PHE A 115 13.00 0.79 13.69
N VAL A 116 14.11 0.42 14.32
CA VAL A 116 14.10 -0.37 15.56
C VAL A 116 13.29 0.31 16.66
N TRP A 117 13.43 1.63 16.84
CA TRP A 117 12.63 2.37 17.82
C TRP A 117 11.13 2.31 17.56
N LEU A 118 10.68 2.28 16.30
CA LEU A 118 9.27 2.06 15.98
C LEU A 118 8.79 0.67 16.34
N GLY A 119 9.61 -0.34 16.11
CA GLY A 119 9.29 -1.71 16.50
C GLY A 119 9.13 -1.84 18.01
N ILE A 120 9.99 -1.16 18.77
CA ILE A 120 9.88 -1.07 20.24
C ILE A 120 8.62 -0.30 20.64
N TYR A 121 8.35 0.85 20.02
CA TYR A 121 7.16 1.65 20.28
C TYR A 121 5.87 0.83 20.07
N PHE A 122 5.81 0.06 18.99
CA PHE A 122 4.70 -0.85 18.72
C PHE A 122 4.50 -1.90 19.81
N LEU A 123 5.59 -2.53 20.25
CA LEU A 123 5.53 -3.51 21.33
C LEU A 123 5.00 -2.88 22.63
N ILE A 124 5.42 -1.65 22.95
CA ILE A 124 4.94 -0.94 24.14
C ILE A 124 3.44 -0.64 24.02
N LEU A 125 2.99 -0.11 22.88
CA LEU A 125 1.58 0.26 22.70
C LEU A 125 0.64 -0.94 22.63
N LYS A 126 1.05 -2.02 21.97
CA LYS A 126 0.21 -3.19 21.72
C LYS A 126 0.45 -4.34 22.67
N PHE A 127 1.25 -4.13 23.73
CA PHE A 127 1.62 -5.18 24.68
C PHE A 127 0.41 -5.96 25.21
N ASN A 128 -0.60 -5.24 25.71
CA ASN A 128 -1.80 -5.86 26.28
C ASN A 128 -2.59 -6.68 25.25
N SER A 129 -2.71 -6.19 24.03
CA SER A 129 -3.42 -6.88 22.95
C SER A 129 -2.62 -8.09 22.41
N ILE A 130 -1.29 -8.05 22.49
CA ILE A 130 -0.42 -9.16 22.09
C ILE A 130 -0.52 -10.33 23.06
N VAL A 131 -0.60 -10.06 24.37
CA VAL A 131 -0.70 -11.11 25.39
C VAL A 131 -1.98 -11.94 25.27
N SER A 132 -3.03 -11.42 24.64
CA SER A 132 -4.31 -12.11 24.43
C SER A 132 -4.47 -12.81 23.08
N LEU A 133 -3.46 -12.76 22.20
CA LEU A 133 -3.52 -13.43 20.88
C LEU A 133 -3.35 -14.95 21.01
N SER A 134 -4.31 -15.72 20.48
CA SER A 134 -4.17 -17.16 20.26
C SER A 134 -3.92 -17.45 18.78
N PHE A 135 -3.31 -18.60 18.46
CA PHE A 135 -3.09 -18.99 17.07
C PHE A 135 -4.41 -19.14 16.30
N ASP A 136 -5.43 -19.69 16.96
CA ASP A 136 -6.77 -19.80 16.40
C ASP A 136 -7.40 -18.42 16.16
N SER A 137 -7.14 -17.43 17.03
CA SER A 137 -7.62 -16.08 16.78
C SER A 137 -6.89 -15.42 15.60
N PHE A 138 -5.62 -15.71 15.36
CA PHE A 138 -4.92 -15.26 14.14
C PHE A 138 -5.52 -15.88 12.86
N MET A 139 -5.82 -17.17 12.88
CA MET A 139 -6.30 -17.92 11.69
C MET A 139 -7.79 -17.71 11.40
N LEU A 140 -8.63 -17.71 12.45
CA LEU A 140 -10.10 -17.80 12.36
C LEU A 140 -10.84 -16.51 12.72
N SER A 141 -10.19 -15.50 13.31
CA SER A 141 -10.93 -14.26 13.63
C SER A 141 -11.31 -13.50 12.35
N GLY A 142 -12.60 -13.59 12.02
CA GLY A 142 -13.28 -12.70 11.06
C GLY A 142 -13.59 -11.33 11.66
N LYS A 143 -13.40 -11.16 12.97
CA LYS A 143 -13.45 -9.86 13.66
C LYS A 143 -12.04 -9.29 13.70
N SER A 144 -11.86 -8.05 13.26
CA SER A 144 -10.61 -7.28 13.43
C SER A 144 -10.13 -7.46 14.87
N SER A 145 -9.05 -8.22 15.08
CA SER A 145 -8.47 -8.34 16.41
C SER A 145 -8.15 -6.93 16.93
N GLU A 146 -8.34 -6.65 18.21
CA GLU A 146 -8.03 -5.34 18.82
C GLU A 146 -6.57 -4.90 18.61
N VAL A 147 -5.71 -5.84 18.21
CA VAL A 147 -4.31 -5.66 17.81
C VAL A 147 -4.16 -4.99 16.44
N GLU A 148 -5.14 -5.12 15.53
CA GLU A 148 -5.08 -4.57 14.17
C GLU A 148 -5.16 -3.04 14.19
N SER A 149 -4.05 -2.36 14.43
CA SER A 149 -3.90 -0.97 14.00
C SER A 149 -4.04 -0.92 12.48
N PHE A 150 -4.81 0.04 11.97
CA PHE A 150 -5.21 0.09 10.57
C PHE A 150 -4.01 0.23 9.60
N LEU A 151 -2.97 0.99 9.96
CA LEU A 151 -1.85 1.33 9.06
C LEU A 151 -0.51 0.70 9.43
N PHE A 152 -0.25 0.49 10.72
CA PHE A 152 1.06 0.09 11.22
C PHE A 152 1.60 -1.23 10.64
N PRO A 153 0.78 -2.28 10.40
CA PRO A 153 1.28 -3.54 9.87
C PRO A 153 1.90 -3.38 8.48
N PHE A 154 1.35 -2.51 7.65
CA PHE A 154 1.91 -2.20 6.33
C PHE A 154 3.28 -1.54 6.44
N ILE A 155 3.43 -0.60 7.38
CA ILE A 155 4.69 0.07 7.69
C ILE A 155 5.75 -0.96 8.12
N LEU A 156 5.41 -1.84 9.07
CA LEU A 156 6.27 -2.93 9.51
C LEU A 156 6.65 -3.87 8.35
N GLY A 157 5.70 -4.16 7.45
CA GLY A 157 5.91 -4.88 6.20
C GLY A 157 7.04 -4.29 5.35
N PHE A 158 6.93 -3.00 5.03
CA PHE A 158 7.97 -2.31 4.27
C PHE A 158 9.32 -2.26 5.01
N ILE A 159 9.32 -2.05 6.33
CA ILE A 159 10.57 -2.04 7.12
C ILE A 159 11.22 -3.44 7.12
N CYS A 160 10.43 -4.51 7.30
CA CYS A 160 10.89 -5.89 7.21
C CYS A 160 11.52 -6.15 5.83
N LEU A 161 10.84 -5.74 4.76
CA LEU A 161 11.34 -5.83 3.40
C LEU A 161 12.66 -5.05 3.21
N TYR A 162 12.75 -3.84 3.77
CA TYR A 162 13.99 -3.07 3.76
C TYR A 162 15.15 -3.85 4.40
N PHE A 163 14.95 -4.46 5.56
CA PHE A 163 16.00 -5.25 6.22
C PHE A 163 16.35 -6.54 5.46
N LEU A 164 15.38 -7.18 4.81
CA LEU A 164 15.60 -8.31 3.91
C LEU A 164 16.50 -7.91 2.73
N LEU A 165 16.23 -6.78 2.10
CA LEU A 165 17.00 -6.26 0.95
C LEU A 165 18.37 -5.68 1.36
N SER A 166 18.51 -5.22 2.60
CA SER A 166 19.79 -4.77 3.17
C SER A 166 20.62 -5.90 3.79
N ASN A 167 20.19 -7.16 3.68
CA ASN A 167 20.85 -8.34 4.26
C ASN A 167 21.08 -8.26 5.79
N LYS A 168 20.24 -7.50 6.52
CA LYS A 168 20.32 -7.35 7.98
C LYS A 168 19.46 -8.39 8.68
N LYS A 169 19.93 -9.64 8.68
CA LYS A 169 19.16 -10.83 9.12
C LYS A 169 18.51 -10.69 10.49
N LYS A 170 19.23 -10.18 11.50
CA LYS A 170 18.70 -10.00 12.86
C LYS A 170 17.48 -9.07 12.89
N ASN A 171 17.58 -7.91 12.24
CA ASN A 171 16.49 -6.94 12.18
C ASN A 171 15.35 -7.47 11.31
N PHE A 172 15.65 -8.18 10.22
CA PHE A 172 14.63 -8.82 9.40
C PHE A 172 13.77 -9.80 10.24
N VAL A 173 14.41 -10.70 11.00
CA VAL A 173 13.69 -11.66 11.86
C VAL A 173 12.88 -10.93 12.94
N PHE A 174 13.44 -9.91 13.57
CA PHE A 174 12.71 -9.08 14.55
C PHE A 174 11.43 -8.49 13.94
N PHE A 175 11.51 -7.85 12.77
CA PHE A 175 10.34 -7.28 12.10
C PHE A 175 9.37 -8.34 11.56
N LEU A 176 9.87 -9.52 11.16
CA LEU A 176 9.02 -10.63 10.75
C LEU A 176 8.14 -11.11 11.91
N ILE A 177 8.72 -11.20 13.12
CA ILE A 177 7.98 -11.51 14.34
C ILE A 177 6.94 -10.42 14.61
N LEU A 178 7.31 -9.13 14.52
CA LEU A 178 6.36 -8.04 14.72
C LEU A 178 5.18 -8.09 13.74
N ILE A 179 5.43 -8.37 12.45
CA ILE A 179 4.35 -8.52 11.46
C ILE A 179 3.43 -9.68 11.83
N PHE A 180 3.99 -10.82 12.24
CA PHE A 180 3.19 -11.95 12.69
C PHE A 180 2.29 -11.57 13.88
N LEU A 181 2.84 -10.85 14.87
CA LEU A 181 2.10 -10.35 16.03
C LEU A 181 1.00 -9.33 15.66
N THR A 182 1.09 -8.65 14.51
CA THR A 182 0.05 -7.68 14.11
C THR A 182 -1.25 -8.32 13.63
N GLY A 183 -1.27 -9.61 13.30
CA GLY A 183 -2.46 -10.27 12.76
C GLY A 183 -2.77 -9.99 11.29
N LYS A 184 -2.06 -9.08 10.60
CA LYS A 184 -2.34 -8.75 9.19
C LYS A 184 -1.81 -9.81 8.23
N ARG A 185 -2.66 -10.80 7.95
CA ARG A 185 -2.45 -11.92 7.03
C ARG A 185 -1.94 -11.49 5.64
N SER A 186 -2.47 -10.42 5.06
CA SER A 186 -2.06 -9.94 3.73
C SER A 186 -0.61 -9.46 3.67
N VAL A 187 -0.15 -8.74 4.69
CA VAL A 187 1.25 -8.27 4.80
C VAL A 187 2.18 -9.45 5.00
N PHE A 188 1.81 -10.38 5.88
CA PHE A 188 2.59 -11.59 6.12
C PHE A 188 2.71 -12.46 4.87
N LEU A 189 1.62 -12.67 4.13
CA LEU A 189 1.63 -13.38 2.84
C LEU A 189 2.55 -12.70 1.83
N ALA A 190 2.48 -11.37 1.70
CA ALA A 190 3.34 -10.61 0.79
C ALA A 190 4.84 -10.78 1.11
N ILE A 191 5.21 -10.76 2.39
CA ILE A 191 6.60 -11.04 2.81
C ILE A 191 7.02 -12.46 2.45
N ASN A 192 6.17 -13.47 2.69
CA ASN A 192 6.50 -14.86 2.37
C ASN A 192 6.70 -15.09 0.87
N ILE A 193 5.85 -14.51 0.01
CA ILE A 193 6.01 -14.58 -1.45
C ILE A 193 7.35 -13.99 -1.87
N VAL A 194 7.70 -12.81 -1.35
CA VAL A 194 8.98 -12.16 -1.64
C VAL A 194 10.17 -12.97 -1.12
N LEU A 195 10.06 -13.50 0.09
CA LEU A 195 11.09 -14.33 0.70
C LEU A 195 11.34 -15.58 -0.15
N PHE A 196 10.28 -16.23 -0.63
CA PHE A 196 10.36 -17.35 -1.56
C PHE A 196 11.12 -16.96 -2.84
N ILE A 197 10.71 -15.88 -3.52
CA ILE A 197 11.39 -15.39 -4.72
C ILE A 197 12.88 -15.15 -4.47
N LYS A 198 13.23 -14.58 -3.30
CA LYS A 198 14.61 -14.25 -2.95
C LYS A 198 15.45 -15.47 -2.58
N ILE A 199 14.91 -16.42 -1.82
CA ILE A 199 15.62 -17.66 -1.41
C ILE A 199 15.96 -18.51 -2.63
N PHE A 200 15.02 -18.66 -3.56
CA PHE A 200 15.22 -19.44 -4.79
C PHE A 200 15.90 -18.65 -5.92
N ASN A 201 16.33 -17.41 -5.64
CA ASN A 201 16.94 -16.49 -6.61
C ASN A 201 16.14 -16.38 -7.93
N LEU A 202 14.80 -16.44 -7.84
CA LEU A 202 13.93 -16.38 -9.01
C LEU A 202 13.89 -14.97 -9.62
N GLN A 203 14.32 -13.96 -8.85
CA GLN A 203 14.28 -12.55 -9.25
C GLN A 203 14.97 -12.28 -10.59
N THR A 204 16.15 -12.85 -10.87
CA THR A 204 16.88 -12.61 -12.12
C THR A 204 16.12 -13.15 -13.34
N TYR A 205 15.49 -14.33 -13.21
CA TYR A 205 14.69 -14.94 -14.27
C TYR A 205 13.38 -14.16 -14.50
N LEU A 206 12.67 -13.86 -13.41
CA LEU A 206 11.40 -13.15 -13.47
C LEU A 206 11.57 -11.70 -13.95
N LEU A 207 12.69 -11.05 -13.64
CA LEU A 207 12.96 -9.66 -14.05
C LEU A 207 12.95 -9.49 -15.58
N LYS A 208 13.39 -10.50 -16.33
CA LYS A 208 13.35 -10.50 -17.80
C LYS A 208 11.92 -10.35 -18.34
N TYR A 209 10.95 -10.93 -17.65
CA TYR A 209 9.53 -10.96 -18.04
C TYR A 209 8.64 -10.13 -17.10
N LYS A 210 9.23 -9.18 -16.36
CA LYS A 210 8.56 -8.48 -15.26
C LYS A 210 7.21 -7.85 -15.61
N VAL A 211 7.06 -7.26 -16.80
CA VAL A 211 5.80 -6.65 -17.23
C VAL A 211 4.74 -7.72 -17.50
N LEU A 212 5.11 -8.80 -18.20
CA LEU A 212 4.21 -9.92 -18.47
C LEU A 212 3.78 -10.60 -17.18
N ILE A 213 4.71 -10.84 -16.25
CA ILE A 213 4.41 -11.40 -14.93
C ILE A 213 3.48 -10.48 -14.16
N GLY A 214 3.73 -9.17 -14.17
CA GLY A 214 2.83 -8.18 -13.58
C GLY A 214 1.41 -8.31 -14.15
N LEU A 215 1.26 -8.32 -15.48
CA LEU A 215 -0.06 -8.47 -16.11
C LEU A 215 -0.72 -9.81 -15.73
N LEU A 216 0.01 -10.92 -15.82
CA LEU A 216 -0.51 -12.25 -15.48
C LEU A 216 -0.93 -12.34 -14.02
N LEU A 217 -0.12 -11.88 -13.07
CA LEU A 217 -0.47 -11.86 -11.65
C LEU A 217 -1.76 -11.06 -11.42
N ASN A 218 -1.88 -9.89 -12.06
CA ASN A 218 -3.06 -9.04 -11.91
C ASN A 218 -4.34 -9.67 -12.50
N PHE A 219 -4.27 -10.21 -13.72
CA PHE A 219 -5.44 -10.80 -14.38
C PHE A 219 -5.83 -12.18 -13.83
N VAL A 220 -4.85 -13.04 -13.51
CA VAL A 220 -5.13 -14.31 -12.85
C VAL A 220 -5.70 -14.07 -11.45
N GLY A 221 -5.17 -13.09 -10.71
CA GLY A 221 -5.71 -12.74 -9.39
C GLY A 221 -7.13 -12.18 -9.47
N LEU A 222 -7.45 -11.33 -10.46
CA LEU A 222 -8.82 -10.87 -10.71
C LEU A 222 -9.75 -12.04 -11.06
N PHE A 223 -9.32 -12.96 -11.92
CA PHE A 223 -10.10 -14.15 -12.24
C PHE A 223 -10.37 -15.04 -11.02
N VAL A 224 -9.35 -15.29 -10.19
CA VAL A 224 -9.53 -16.02 -8.93
C VAL A 224 -10.48 -15.30 -7.99
N LEU A 225 -10.40 -13.97 -7.92
CA LEU A 225 -11.32 -13.15 -7.13
C LEU A 225 -12.76 -13.24 -7.65
N PHE A 226 -12.96 -13.31 -8.95
CA PHE A 226 -14.26 -13.53 -9.57
C PHE A 226 -14.84 -14.91 -9.22
N LEU A 227 -14.03 -15.97 -9.28
CA LEU A 227 -14.47 -17.30 -8.82
C LEU A 227 -14.83 -17.28 -7.33
N PHE A 228 -14.02 -16.58 -6.53
CA PHE A 228 -14.26 -16.41 -5.09
C PHE A 228 -15.55 -15.64 -4.78
N SER A 229 -15.84 -14.55 -5.52
CA SER A 229 -17.08 -13.78 -5.33
C SER A 229 -18.33 -14.57 -5.73
N ASN A 230 -18.21 -15.50 -6.68
CA ASN A 230 -19.27 -16.39 -7.13
C ASN A 230 -19.38 -17.69 -6.34
N SER A 231 -18.78 -17.76 -5.14
CA SER A 231 -18.91 -18.92 -4.24
C SER A 231 -18.36 -20.24 -4.80
N PHE A 232 -17.53 -20.20 -5.83
CA PHE A 232 -16.99 -21.40 -6.50
C PHE A 232 -16.22 -22.33 -5.56
N PHE A 233 -15.56 -21.78 -4.53
CA PHE A 233 -14.76 -22.56 -3.58
C PHE A 233 -15.52 -22.99 -2.30
N ASN A 234 -16.84 -22.83 -2.22
CA ASN A 234 -17.58 -23.08 -0.96
C ASN A 234 -17.40 -24.52 -0.46
N GLU A 235 -17.48 -25.51 -1.36
CA GLU A 235 -17.29 -26.93 -1.02
C GLU A 235 -15.88 -27.19 -0.48
N LEU A 236 -14.85 -26.70 -1.18
CA LEU A 236 -13.46 -26.83 -0.75
C LEU A 236 -13.21 -26.19 0.62
N PHE A 237 -13.80 -25.03 0.90
CA PHE A 237 -13.68 -24.39 2.22
C PHE A 237 -14.43 -25.15 3.31
N PHE A 238 -15.57 -25.74 2.98
CA PHE A 238 -16.32 -26.57 3.92
C PHE A 238 -15.54 -27.84 4.27
N GLU A 239 -14.94 -28.51 3.28
CA GLU A 239 -14.13 -29.70 3.49
C GLU A 239 -12.85 -29.43 4.28
N LEU A 240 -12.12 -28.35 3.96
CA LEU A 240 -10.83 -28.06 4.59
C LEU A 240 -10.95 -27.38 5.97
N PHE A 241 -11.97 -26.54 6.17
CA PHE A 241 -12.06 -25.68 7.36
C PHE A 241 -13.39 -25.82 8.12
N GLY A 242 -14.35 -26.62 7.63
CA GLY A 242 -15.68 -26.73 8.24
C GLY A 242 -16.54 -25.46 8.08
N ILE A 243 -16.11 -24.49 7.27
CA ILE A 243 -16.77 -23.20 7.11
C ILE A 243 -17.79 -23.29 5.97
N LYS A 244 -19.08 -23.16 6.30
CA LYS A 244 -20.20 -23.31 5.33
C LYS A 244 -20.28 -22.21 4.26
N SER A 245 -19.63 -21.06 4.46
CA SER A 245 -19.66 -19.98 3.47
C SER A 245 -18.34 -19.20 3.39
N ILE A 246 -17.88 -18.95 2.17
CA ILE A 246 -16.76 -18.06 1.87
C ILE A 246 -16.97 -16.64 2.44
N GLY A 247 -18.24 -16.20 2.56
CA GLY A 247 -18.58 -14.92 3.18
C GLY A 247 -18.09 -14.82 4.63
N ALA A 248 -18.18 -15.91 5.40
CA ALA A 248 -17.66 -15.94 6.77
C ALA A 248 -16.13 -15.87 6.81
N PHE A 249 -15.44 -16.55 5.90
CA PHE A 249 -13.98 -16.52 5.79
C PHE A 249 -13.46 -15.13 5.35
N SER A 250 -14.17 -14.48 4.44
CA SER A 250 -13.80 -13.16 3.89
C SER A 250 -14.32 -11.97 4.71
N ALA A 251 -14.97 -12.22 5.85
CA ALA A 251 -15.64 -11.20 6.66
C ALA A 251 -16.63 -10.35 5.83
N GLY A 252 -17.38 -10.97 4.93
CA GLY A 252 -18.38 -10.33 4.08
C GLY A 252 -17.84 -9.65 2.82
N ARG A 253 -16.54 -9.68 2.54
CA ARG A 253 -15.99 -9.04 1.32
C ARG A 253 -16.44 -9.70 0.02
N SER A 254 -16.83 -10.99 0.05
CA SER A 254 -17.32 -11.69 -1.14
C SER A 254 -18.56 -11.04 -1.76
N SER A 255 -19.49 -10.51 -0.94
CA SER A 255 -20.67 -9.80 -1.44
C SER A 255 -20.31 -8.46 -2.07
N ILE A 256 -19.33 -7.74 -1.52
CA ILE A 256 -18.79 -6.50 -2.09
C ILE A 256 -18.20 -6.79 -3.48
N TYR A 257 -17.36 -7.82 -3.60
CA TYR A 257 -16.76 -8.17 -4.88
C TYR A 257 -17.82 -8.59 -5.91
N SER A 258 -18.82 -9.36 -5.49
CA SER A 258 -19.95 -9.76 -6.34
C SER A 258 -20.73 -8.54 -6.86
N PHE A 259 -21.01 -7.56 -5.99
CA PHE A 259 -21.60 -6.28 -6.37
C PHE A 259 -20.72 -5.53 -7.39
N ILE A 260 -19.42 -5.39 -7.12
CA ILE A 260 -18.50 -4.65 -8.00
C ILE A 260 -18.43 -5.31 -9.39
N TYR A 261 -18.39 -6.65 -9.46
CA TYR A 261 -18.40 -7.35 -10.75
C TYR A 261 -19.72 -7.15 -11.50
N SER A 262 -20.86 -7.29 -10.81
CA SER A 262 -22.18 -7.06 -11.41
C SER A 262 -22.33 -5.61 -11.90
N PHE A 263 -21.82 -4.64 -11.13
CA PHE A 263 -21.77 -3.24 -11.50
C PHE A 263 -20.90 -3.05 -12.75
N TYR A 264 -19.69 -3.64 -12.79
CA TYR A 264 -18.78 -3.55 -13.93
C TYR A 264 -19.37 -4.18 -15.21
N GLU A 265 -20.09 -5.30 -15.09
CA GLU A 265 -20.81 -5.94 -16.20
C GLU A 265 -21.94 -5.05 -16.75
N GLY A 266 -22.62 -4.31 -15.87
CA GLY A 266 -23.66 -3.34 -16.25
C GLY A 266 -23.16 -2.03 -16.86
N LEU A 267 -21.85 -1.77 -16.84
CA LEU A 267 -21.27 -0.57 -17.45
C LEU A 267 -21.30 -0.67 -18.99
N THR A 268 -21.33 0.49 -19.65
CA THR A 268 -21.11 0.55 -21.10
C THR A 268 -19.71 0.03 -21.47
N LEU A 269 -19.54 -0.49 -22.69
CA LEU A 269 -18.23 -0.95 -23.17
C LEU A 269 -17.15 0.14 -23.04
N TYR A 270 -17.50 1.40 -23.30
CA TYR A 270 -16.58 2.52 -23.12
C TYR A 270 -16.09 2.63 -21.67
N SER A 271 -17.02 2.60 -20.72
CA SER A 271 -16.71 2.65 -19.29
C SER A 271 -15.95 1.41 -18.79
N GLN A 272 -16.18 0.23 -19.39
CA GLN A 272 -15.39 -0.97 -19.07
C GLN A 272 -13.93 -0.84 -19.54
N LEU A 273 -13.70 -0.23 -20.70
CA LEU A 273 -12.37 -0.07 -21.30
C LEU A 273 -11.57 1.09 -20.69
N PHE A 274 -12.23 2.23 -20.40
CA PHE A 274 -11.58 3.48 -19.95
C PHE A 274 -11.90 3.87 -18.49
N GLY A 275 -12.82 3.18 -17.85
CA GLY A 275 -13.19 3.39 -16.45
C GLY A 275 -14.25 4.47 -16.25
N ILE A 276 -14.65 4.63 -14.98
CA ILE A 276 -15.61 5.63 -14.51
C ILE A 276 -14.94 6.78 -13.71
N GLY A 277 -13.61 6.83 -13.75
CA GLY A 277 -12.77 7.79 -13.02
C GLY A 277 -12.43 7.35 -11.59
N PHE A 278 -11.20 7.67 -11.17
CA PHE A 278 -10.70 7.33 -9.84
C PHE A 278 -11.47 8.03 -8.72
N GLY A 279 -11.76 7.29 -7.66
CA GLY A 279 -12.56 7.75 -6.52
C GLY A 279 -14.08 7.64 -6.72
N SER A 280 -14.57 7.19 -7.88
CA SER A 280 -16.00 7.03 -8.12
C SER A 280 -16.60 5.78 -7.47
N LEU A 281 -15.86 4.67 -7.35
CA LEU A 281 -16.41 3.37 -6.95
C LEU A 281 -16.96 3.37 -5.51
N GLN A 282 -16.33 4.11 -4.61
CA GLN A 282 -16.73 4.17 -3.20
C GLN A 282 -18.16 4.69 -3.00
N ASN A 283 -18.60 5.63 -3.84
CA ASN A 283 -19.95 6.17 -3.78
C ASN A 283 -20.99 5.10 -4.14
N TYR A 284 -20.75 4.36 -5.23
CA TYR A 284 -21.66 3.29 -5.66
C TYR A 284 -21.79 2.17 -4.62
N ILE A 285 -20.68 1.82 -3.95
CA ILE A 285 -20.71 0.85 -2.84
C ILE A 285 -21.50 1.40 -1.66
N GLY A 286 -21.27 2.66 -1.28
CA GLY A 286 -21.97 3.32 -0.16
C GLY A 286 -23.48 3.38 -0.38
N ASP A 287 -23.91 3.76 -1.59
CA ASP A 287 -25.32 3.87 -1.98
C ASP A 287 -26.01 2.50 -1.95
N PHE A 288 -25.36 1.43 -2.43
CA PHE A 288 -25.95 0.10 -2.51
C PHE A 288 -26.15 -0.55 -1.13
N PHE A 289 -25.18 -0.38 -0.22
CA PHE A 289 -25.26 -0.98 1.11
C PHE A 289 -25.98 -0.11 2.14
N PHE A 290 -26.46 1.09 1.77
CA PHE A 290 -27.07 2.08 2.68
C PHE A 290 -26.17 2.45 3.86
N LEU A 291 -24.87 2.63 3.60
CA LEU A 291 -23.88 2.89 4.64
C LEU A 291 -23.32 4.30 4.51
N ASP A 292 -23.63 5.14 5.51
CA ASP A 292 -23.10 6.51 5.63
C ASP A 292 -21.58 6.55 5.81
N SER A 293 -20.96 5.42 6.17
CA SER A 293 -19.50 5.28 6.29
C SER A 293 -18.97 4.39 5.18
N GLY A 294 -18.39 5.02 4.15
CA GLY A 294 -18.03 4.41 2.88
C GLY A 294 -17.22 3.13 3.00
N TRP A 295 -17.86 2.01 2.64
CA TRP A 295 -17.18 0.73 2.45
C TRP A 295 -16.28 0.79 1.23
N ASN A 296 -15.06 0.28 1.38
CA ASN A 296 -14.08 0.23 0.31
C ASN A 296 -14.07 -1.16 -0.32
N ALA A 297 -13.65 -1.26 -1.59
CA ALA A 297 -13.51 -2.53 -2.28
C ALA A 297 -12.62 -3.53 -1.53
N HIS A 298 -11.65 -3.08 -0.71
CA HIS A 298 -10.65 -3.94 -0.05
C HIS A 298 -9.78 -4.74 -1.03
N ASN A 299 -9.75 -4.31 -2.30
CA ASN A 299 -8.91 -4.80 -3.38
C ASN A 299 -8.66 -3.63 -4.35
N ASP A 300 -7.45 -3.07 -4.32
CA ASP A 300 -7.06 -1.96 -5.17
C ASP A 300 -6.98 -2.34 -6.65
N ILE A 301 -6.66 -3.59 -7.00
CA ILE A 301 -6.58 -4.03 -8.40
C ILE A 301 -7.97 -4.06 -9.04
N LEU A 302 -8.97 -4.60 -8.34
CA LEU A 302 -10.36 -4.58 -8.76
C LEU A 302 -10.88 -3.14 -8.84
N ARG A 303 -10.53 -2.30 -7.87
CA ARG A 303 -10.87 -0.87 -7.91
C ARG A 303 -10.27 -0.19 -9.14
N LEU A 304 -8.98 -0.40 -9.42
CA LEU A 304 -8.32 0.17 -10.59
C LEU A 304 -8.95 -0.32 -11.91
N LEU A 305 -9.38 -1.59 -11.98
CA LEU A 305 -10.11 -2.12 -13.14
C LEU A 305 -11.39 -1.32 -13.40
N VAL A 306 -12.19 -1.05 -12.37
CA VAL A 306 -13.47 -0.33 -12.54
C VAL A 306 -13.24 1.16 -12.76
N GLU A 307 -12.34 1.77 -12.00
CA GLU A 307 -12.14 3.22 -12.01
C GLU A 307 -11.29 3.71 -13.18
N LEU A 308 -10.29 2.94 -13.63
CA LEU A 308 -9.44 3.29 -14.78
C LEU A 308 -9.76 2.48 -16.04
N GLY A 309 -10.61 1.46 -15.94
CA GLY A 309 -10.92 0.55 -17.04
C GLY A 309 -9.80 -0.45 -17.32
N PHE A 310 -10.10 -1.39 -18.23
CA PHE A 310 -9.15 -2.41 -18.65
C PHE A 310 -7.83 -1.82 -19.17
N PHE A 311 -7.90 -0.79 -20.04
CA PHE A 311 -6.70 -0.17 -20.60
C PHE A 311 -5.94 0.63 -19.55
N GLY A 312 -6.64 1.36 -18.68
CA GLY A 312 -5.99 2.11 -17.63
C GLY A 312 -5.25 1.21 -16.64
N LEU A 313 -5.84 0.08 -16.25
CA LEU A 313 -5.18 -0.94 -15.43
C LEU A 313 -3.93 -1.50 -16.14
N CYS A 314 -4.02 -1.84 -17.43
CA CYS A 314 -2.86 -2.34 -18.18
C CYS A 314 -1.71 -1.32 -18.21
N VAL A 315 -2.01 -0.05 -18.47
CA VAL A 315 -0.99 1.01 -18.50
C VAL A 315 -0.38 1.20 -17.10
N PHE A 316 -1.20 1.20 -16.05
CA PHE A 316 -0.70 1.28 -14.67
C PHE A 316 0.29 0.14 -14.35
N ILE A 317 -0.06 -1.10 -14.68
CA ILE A 317 0.81 -2.27 -14.47
C ILE A 317 2.08 -2.17 -15.31
N VAL A 318 1.98 -1.77 -16.58
CA VAL A 318 3.16 -1.57 -17.43
C VAL A 318 4.09 -0.54 -16.82
N LEU A 319 3.57 0.60 -16.35
CA LEU A 319 4.37 1.67 -15.75
C LEU A 319 5.03 1.22 -14.44
N ILE A 320 4.33 0.50 -13.57
CA ILE A 320 4.89 0.12 -12.26
C ILE A 320 5.98 -0.95 -12.39
N TYR A 321 5.88 -1.84 -13.38
CA TYR A 321 6.91 -2.85 -13.68
C TYR A 321 8.00 -2.38 -14.65
N LYS A 322 7.89 -1.16 -15.18
CA LYS A 322 8.85 -0.61 -16.17
C LYS A 322 10.20 -0.31 -15.51
N LYS A 323 11.27 -0.72 -16.19
CA LYS A 323 12.66 -0.31 -15.87
C LYS A 323 13.12 -0.52 -14.41
N LEU A 324 12.59 -1.54 -13.74
CA LEU A 324 13.02 -1.93 -12.40
C LEU A 324 14.38 -2.66 -12.39
N ASN A 325 15.18 -2.45 -11.34
CA ASN A 325 16.27 -3.35 -10.94
C ASN A 325 15.75 -4.53 -10.08
N GLU A 326 16.63 -5.45 -9.67
CA GLU A 326 16.23 -6.65 -8.90
C GLU A 326 15.55 -6.30 -7.57
N ASP A 327 16.17 -5.44 -6.76
CA ASP A 327 15.62 -5.03 -5.47
C ASP A 327 14.27 -4.28 -5.64
N GLN A 328 14.16 -3.41 -6.64
CA GLN A 328 12.91 -2.69 -6.95
C GLN A 328 11.82 -3.64 -7.45
N PHE A 329 12.17 -4.65 -8.23
CA PHE A 329 11.20 -5.68 -8.66
C PHE A 329 10.60 -6.40 -7.46
N ILE A 330 11.43 -6.77 -6.48
CA ILE A 330 10.97 -7.37 -5.23
C ILE A 330 10.02 -6.43 -4.47
N VAL A 331 10.31 -5.14 -4.42
CA VAL A 331 9.44 -4.13 -3.77
C VAL A 331 8.11 -3.98 -4.49
N VAL A 332 8.11 -3.99 -5.84
CA VAL A 332 6.89 -3.92 -6.63
C VAL A 332 6.04 -5.18 -6.50
N ILE A 333 6.65 -6.37 -6.41
CA ILE A 333 5.92 -7.61 -6.13
C ILE A 333 5.26 -7.55 -4.75
N PHE A 334 6.01 -7.15 -3.71
CA PHE A 334 5.45 -6.95 -2.37
C PHE A 334 4.23 -6.03 -2.40
N PHE A 335 4.36 -4.86 -3.04
CA PHE A 335 3.30 -3.88 -3.13
C PHE A 335 2.11 -4.41 -3.94
N ASN A 336 2.33 -5.09 -5.07
CA ASN A 336 1.27 -5.65 -5.88
C ASN A 336 0.43 -6.70 -5.12
N VAL A 337 1.06 -7.54 -4.29
CA VAL A 337 0.32 -8.44 -3.39
C VAL A 337 -0.53 -7.65 -2.40
N LEU A 338 -0.02 -6.54 -1.84
CA LEU A 338 -0.82 -5.69 -0.96
C LEU A 338 -2.02 -5.06 -1.68
N LEU A 339 -1.85 -4.63 -2.94
CA LEU A 339 -2.95 -4.09 -3.77
C LEU A 339 -4.08 -5.11 -3.95
N PHE A 340 -3.75 -6.40 -4.02
CA PHE A 340 -4.74 -7.45 -4.18
C PHE A 340 -5.60 -7.71 -2.95
N PHE A 341 -5.01 -7.60 -1.76
CA PHE A 341 -5.70 -8.01 -0.54
C PHE A 341 -6.19 -6.84 0.31
N THR A 342 -5.80 -5.61 -0.02
CA THR A 342 -6.04 -4.42 0.81
C THR A 342 -6.24 -3.15 -0.02
N ASN A 343 -6.65 -2.06 0.63
CA ASN A 343 -6.74 -0.73 0.03
C ASN A 343 -5.46 0.09 0.28
N SER A 344 -4.31 -0.44 -0.11
CA SER A 344 -3.02 0.23 0.13
C SER A 344 -2.83 1.55 -0.65
N LEU A 345 -3.45 1.73 -1.82
CA LEU A 345 -3.29 2.93 -2.66
C LEU A 345 -3.89 4.18 -2.03
N ILE A 346 -4.96 4.06 -1.25
CA ILE A 346 -5.61 5.21 -0.62
C ILE A 346 -4.90 5.68 0.64
N PHE A 347 -3.83 5.01 1.08
CA PHE A 347 -3.06 5.39 2.25
C PHE A 347 -1.75 6.08 1.83
N PRO A 348 -1.66 7.42 1.91
CA PRO A 348 -0.43 8.15 1.59
C PRO A 348 0.78 7.65 2.36
N VAL A 349 0.58 7.18 3.59
CA VAL A 349 1.63 6.60 4.42
C VAL A 349 2.20 5.33 3.79
N VAL A 350 1.37 4.41 3.34
CA VAL A 350 1.81 3.17 2.66
C VAL A 350 2.59 3.51 1.39
N LEU A 351 2.05 4.42 0.57
CA LEU A 351 2.73 4.92 -0.62
C LEU A 351 4.08 5.58 -0.30
N PHE A 352 4.17 6.33 0.80
CA PHE A 352 5.42 6.94 1.24
C PHE A 352 6.51 5.90 1.49
N TYR A 353 6.22 4.79 2.19
CA TYR A 353 7.21 3.73 2.42
C TYR A 353 7.55 2.93 1.17
N PHE A 354 6.55 2.66 0.32
CA PHE A 354 6.80 2.05 -0.98
C PHE A 354 7.82 2.88 -1.78
N LEU A 355 7.55 4.18 -1.93
CA LEU A 355 8.43 5.10 -2.64
C LEU A 355 9.79 5.28 -1.94
N LEU A 356 9.84 5.24 -0.61
CA LEU A 356 11.08 5.32 0.17
C LEU A 356 12.03 4.19 -0.23
N ILE A 357 11.52 2.97 -0.23
CA ILE A 357 12.33 1.80 -0.50
C ILE A 357 12.67 1.72 -1.98
N MET A 358 11.72 2.01 -2.88
CA MET A 358 11.98 2.12 -4.32
C MET A 358 13.13 3.09 -4.61
N PHE A 359 13.16 4.20 -3.89
CA PHE A 359 14.21 5.20 -3.99
C PHE A 359 15.56 4.70 -3.43
N LEU A 360 15.61 4.20 -2.19
CA LEU A 360 16.84 3.68 -1.56
C LEU A 360 17.48 2.54 -2.37
N ARG A 361 16.69 1.79 -3.13
CA ARG A 361 17.17 0.70 -4.00
C ARG A 361 17.55 1.15 -5.41
N ASN A 362 17.19 2.36 -5.80
CA ASN A 362 17.65 2.95 -7.06
C ASN A 362 19.14 3.38 -6.97
N ASP A 363 19.52 3.97 -5.83
CA ASP A 363 20.81 4.68 -5.66
C ASP A 363 22.02 3.77 -5.40
N LYS A 364 21.82 2.49 -5.02
CA LYS A 364 22.95 1.55 -4.81
C LYS A 364 23.83 1.36 -6.05
N LYS A 365 23.33 1.67 -7.26
CA LYS A 365 24.13 1.69 -8.49
C LYS A 365 24.90 3.00 -8.70
N LEU A 366 24.49 4.11 -8.11
CA LEU A 366 25.14 5.42 -8.27
C LEU A 366 26.34 5.58 -7.32
N ASN A 367 26.25 5.04 -6.10
CA ASN A 367 27.36 5.09 -5.12
C ASN A 367 28.48 4.05 -5.36
N GLN A 368 28.43 3.30 -6.47
CA GLN A 368 29.55 2.45 -6.91
C GLN A 368 30.47 3.18 -7.90
N TYR A 369 30.12 4.41 -8.32
CA TYR A 369 30.85 5.20 -9.32
C TYR A 369 31.20 6.62 -8.85
N GLY A 370 31.04 6.93 -7.57
CA GLY A 370 31.50 8.16 -6.92
C GLY A 370 32.13 7.82 -5.59
#